data_AF-A0A3D4HFR4-F1
#
_entry.id   AF-A0A3D4HFR4-F1
#
_cell.length_a   1.000
_cell.length_b   1.000
_cell.length_c   1.000
_cell.angle_alpha   90.00
_cell.angle_beta   90.00
_cell.angle_gamma   90.00
#
_symmetry.space_group_name_H-M   'P 1'
#
loop_
_entity.id
_entity.type
_entity.pdbx_description
1 polymer ?
#
loop_
_entity_poly.entity_id
_entity_poly.type
_entity_poly.pdbx_seq_one_letter_code
_entity_poly.pdbx_strand_id
1 'polypeptide(L)'
;MNYLFSLVGPFFILLVEKALPYPYIVEEIYKFFLAKSTNSIKMSIALGLLFSVSEAMFYLMNSTYTLNPILYPLRLLSVTPMHISTILVMQYFNKKGIWWLGLILAILIHYLFNQIGLAGSEPVM
;
A
#
# COMPACT_ATOMS: atom_id res chain seq x y z
N MET A 1 18.91 0.44 -9.04
CA MET A 1 18.24 1.40 -8.13
C MET A 1 18.23 0.75 -6.76
N ASN A 2 18.83 1.39 -5.74
CA ASN A 2 19.20 0.74 -4.47
C ASN A 2 17.99 0.15 -3.74
N TYR A 3 17.98 -1.17 -3.52
CA TYR A 3 16.97 -1.91 -2.75
C TYR A 3 16.80 -1.41 -1.30
N LEU A 4 17.75 -0.61 -0.80
CA LEU A 4 17.64 0.11 0.47
C LEU A 4 16.44 1.06 0.50
N PHE A 5 16.13 1.75 -0.61
CA PHE A 5 14.98 2.65 -0.66
C PHE A 5 13.65 1.88 -0.58
N SER A 6 13.56 0.67 -1.13
CA SER A 6 12.35 -0.14 -1.01
C SER A 6 12.08 -0.69 0.40
N LEU A 7 13.10 -0.76 1.27
CA LEU A 7 12.95 -1.23 2.64
C LEU A 7 12.48 -0.12 3.58
N VAL A 8 12.99 1.10 3.42
CA VAL A 8 12.68 2.23 4.31
C VAL A 8 11.60 3.14 3.74
N GLY A 9 11.41 3.12 2.43
CA GLY A 9 10.41 3.91 1.69
C GLY A 9 9.00 3.82 2.26
N PRO A 10 8.44 2.62 2.48
CA PRO A 10 7.11 2.46 3.04
C PRO A 10 6.89 3.25 4.34
N PHE A 11 7.91 3.33 5.21
CA PHE A 11 7.81 4.06 6.48
C PHE A 11 7.84 5.58 6.31
N PHE A 12 8.66 6.10 5.37
CA PHE A 12 8.73 7.54 5.11
C PHE A 12 7.49 8.08 4.39
N ILE A 13 6.92 7.28 3.49
CA ILE A 13 5.72 7.64 2.75
C ILE A 13 4.55 7.87 3.70
N LEU A 14 4.39 7.00 4.70
CA LEU A 14 3.33 7.15 5.72
C LEU A 14 3.45 8.46 6.53
N LEU A 15 4.66 8.99 6.76
CA LEU A 15 4.84 10.30 7.40
C LEU A 15 4.39 11.45 6.50
N VAL A 16 4.69 11.35 5.20
CA VAL A 16 4.26 12.34 4.19
C VAL A 16 2.75 12.29 3.99
N GLU A 17 2.17 11.09 4.04
CA GLU A 17 0.74 10.85 3.86
C GLU A 17 -0.13 11.49 4.94
N LYS A 18 0.34 11.52 6.18
CA LYS A 18 -0.36 12.24 7.27
C LYS A 18 -0.53 13.74 7.02
N ALA A 19 0.28 14.32 6.14
CA ALA A 19 0.23 15.73 5.80
C ALA A 19 -0.58 16.04 4.53
N LEU A 20 -1.02 15.04 3.77
CA LEU A 20 -1.63 15.22 2.45
C LEU A 20 -3.09 14.74 2.41
N PRO A 21 -3.97 15.41 1.63
CA PRO A 21 -5.40 15.08 1.56
C PRO A 21 -5.72 13.75 0.86
N TYR A 22 -4.77 13.20 0.09
CA TYR A 22 -4.97 11.96 -0.69
C TYR A 22 -3.77 11.01 -0.52
N PRO A 23 -3.62 10.39 0.66
CA PRO A 23 -2.45 9.58 0.99
C PRO A 23 -2.27 8.37 0.05
N TYR A 24 -3.37 7.69 -0.27
CA TYR A 24 -3.39 6.55 -1.19
C TYR A 24 -2.82 6.86 -2.58
N ILE A 25 -2.96 8.09 -3.10
CA ILE A 25 -2.40 8.47 -4.40
C ILE A 25 -0.87 8.48 -4.34
N VAL A 26 -0.32 9.06 -3.27
CA VAL A 26 1.12 9.18 -3.06
C VAL A 26 1.76 7.81 -2.89
N GLU A 27 1.12 6.94 -2.10
CA GLU A 27 1.57 5.55 -1.92
C GLU A 27 1.66 4.79 -3.23
N GLU A 28 0.60 4.86 -4.05
CA GLU A 28 0.56 4.14 -5.32
C GLU A 28 1.55 4.71 -6.34
N ILE A 29 1.77 6.02 -6.38
CA ILE A 29 2.82 6.61 -7.22
C ILE A 29 4.19 6.08 -6.82
N TYR A 30 4.47 5.97 -5.52
CA TYR A 30 5.75 5.43 -5.07
C TYR A 30 5.89 3.93 -5.39
N LYS A 31 4.85 3.12 -5.10
CA LYS A 31 4.82 1.70 -5.48
C LYS A 31 5.02 1.50 -6.97
N PHE A 32 4.49 2.40 -7.80
CA PHE A 32 4.66 2.34 -9.25
C PHE A 32 6.13 2.40 -9.67
N PHE A 33 6.92 3.31 -9.10
CA PHE A 33 8.36 3.36 -9.38
C PHE A 33 9.08 2.08 -8.96
N LEU A 34 8.70 1.51 -7.82
CA LEU A 34 9.25 0.23 -7.37
C LEU A 34 8.82 -0.92 -8.28
N ALA A 35 7.55 -1.02 -8.64
CA ALA A 35 7.00 -2.03 -9.54
C ALA A 35 7.64 -1.96 -10.93
N LYS A 36 7.95 -0.76 -11.42
CA LYS A 36 8.68 -0.55 -12.69
C LYS A 36 10.14 -0.98 -12.60
N SER A 37 10.76 -0.90 -11.43
CA SER A 37 12.15 -1.30 -11.20
C SER A 37 12.36 -2.81 -11.11
N THR A 38 11.28 -3.61 -10.99
CA THR A 38 11.35 -5.06 -10.84
C THR A 38 10.45 -5.82 -11.82
N ASN A 39 11.00 -6.86 -12.45
CA ASN A 39 10.24 -7.79 -13.30
C ASN A 39 9.88 -9.10 -12.58
N SER A 40 10.39 -9.31 -11.36
CA SER A 40 10.21 -10.52 -10.58
C SER A 40 8.91 -10.47 -9.78
N ILE A 41 8.03 -11.45 -9.99
CA ILE A 41 6.80 -11.58 -9.21
C ILE A 41 7.06 -11.84 -7.72
N LYS A 42 8.14 -12.57 -7.39
CA LYS A 42 8.56 -12.81 -6.01
C LYS A 42 8.90 -11.48 -5.32
N MET A 43 9.57 -10.57 -6.04
CA MET A 43 9.89 -9.25 -5.52
C MET A 43 8.64 -8.39 -5.36
N SER A 44 7.69 -8.45 -6.32
CA SER A 44 6.41 -7.74 -6.21
C SER A 44 5.62 -8.16 -4.97
N ILE A 45 5.57 -9.47 -4.69
CA ILE A 45 4.93 -10.01 -3.49
C ILE A 45 5.67 -9.54 -2.23
N ALA A 46 7.00 -9.61 -2.21
CA ALA A 46 7.81 -9.14 -1.08
C ALA A 46 7.60 -7.64 -0.80
N LEU A 47 7.53 -6.81 -1.86
CA LEU A 47 7.20 -5.40 -1.74
C LEU A 47 5.80 -5.21 -1.16
N GLY A 48 4.79 -5.93 -1.66
CA GLY A 48 3.43 -5.85 -1.14
C GLY A 48 3.34 -6.20 0.34
N LEU A 49 4.08 -7.22 0.78
CA LEU A 49 4.22 -7.57 2.20
C LEU A 49 4.92 -6.48 3.02
N LEU A 50 5.95 -5.84 2.49
CA LEU A 50 6.63 -4.73 3.18
C LEU A 50 5.70 -3.53 3.37
N PHE A 51 4.91 -3.19 2.35
CA PHE A 51 3.91 -2.13 2.46
C PHE A 51 2.83 -2.48 3.50
N SER A 52 2.31 -3.70 3.47
CA SER A 52 1.27 -4.11 4.42
C SER A 52 1.75 -4.14 5.86
N VAL A 53 2.99 -4.60 6.10
CA VAL A 53 3.60 -4.55 7.43
C VAL A 53 3.84 -3.11 7.87
N SER A 54 4.32 -2.25 6.98
CA SER A 54 4.53 -0.83 7.28
C SER A 54 3.23 -0.13 7.69
N GLU A 55 2.14 -0.34 6.93
CA GLU A 55 0.83 0.23 7.24
C GLU A 55 0.27 -0.36 8.55
N ALA A 56 0.40 -1.67 8.77
CA ALA A 56 -0.04 -2.32 9.99
C ALA A 56 0.70 -1.80 11.24
N MET A 57 2.03 -1.63 11.17
CA MET A 57 2.82 -1.03 12.26
C MET A 57 2.35 0.36 12.61
N PHE A 58 1.91 1.15 11.63
CA PHE A 58 1.38 2.47 11.87
C PHE A 58 0.02 2.44 12.58
N TYR A 59 -0.86 1.47 12.27
CA TYR A 59 -2.11 1.31 13.01
C TYR A 59 -1.90 0.89 14.47
N LEU A 60 -0.83 0.17 14.79
CA LEU A 60 -0.50 -0.12 16.20
C LEU A 60 -0.22 1.15 17.01
N MET A 61 0.19 2.23 16.35
CA MET A 61 0.38 3.54 16.99
C MET A 61 -0.94 4.31 17.16
N ASN A 62 -2.06 3.82 16.62
CA ASN A 62 -3.38 4.43 16.76
C ASN A 62 -4.15 3.81 17.95
N SER A 63 -4.70 4.66 18.82
CA SER A 63 -5.37 4.28 20.08
C SER A 63 -6.56 3.34 19.90
N THR A 64 -7.22 3.35 18.74
CA THR A 64 -8.36 2.48 18.42
C THR A 64 -7.97 1.00 18.44
N TYR A 65 -6.74 0.66 18.05
CA TYR A 65 -6.25 -0.73 18.01
C TYR A 65 -5.76 -1.23 19.37
N THR A 66 -5.39 -0.31 20.25
CA THR A 66 -5.06 -0.63 21.65
C THR A 66 -6.30 -1.10 22.42
N LEU A 67 -7.50 -0.61 22.05
CA LEU A 67 -8.77 -0.97 22.69
C LEU A 67 -9.35 -2.31 22.21
N ASN A 68 -9.03 -2.74 20.98
CA ASN A 68 -9.46 -4.04 20.45
C ASN A 68 -8.34 -4.72 19.64
N PRO A 69 -7.49 -5.54 20.29
CA PRO A 69 -6.31 -6.14 19.67
C PRO A 69 -6.63 -7.14 18.56
N ILE A 70 -7.87 -7.64 18.46
CA ILE A 70 -8.31 -8.56 17.41
C ILE A 70 -8.44 -7.86 16.05
N LEU A 71 -8.65 -6.54 16.03
CA LEU A 71 -8.76 -5.77 14.79
C LEU A 71 -7.43 -5.69 14.03
N TYR A 72 -6.31 -5.75 14.73
CA TYR A 72 -4.98 -5.70 14.14
C TYR A 72 -4.70 -6.86 13.15
N PRO A 73 -4.79 -8.15 13.54
CA PRO A 73 -4.54 -9.25 12.61
C PRO A 73 -5.57 -9.31 11.48
N LEU A 74 -6.83 -8.95 11.74
CA LEU A 74 -7.86 -8.87 10.69
C LEU A 74 -7.51 -7.82 9.64
N ARG A 75 -7.02 -6.65 10.07
CA ARG A 75 -6.57 -5.59 9.17
C ARG A 75 -5.32 -5.99 8.39
N LEU A 76 -4.32 -6.60 9.04
CA LEU A 76 -3.14 -7.08 8.34
C LEU A 76 -3.51 -8.11 7.25
N LEU A 77 -4.46 -9.00 7.54
CA LEU A 77 -4.96 -9.99 6.59
C LEU A 77 -5.75 -9.38 5.42
N SER A 78 -6.41 -8.24 5.60
CA SER A 78 -7.16 -7.57 4.52
C SER A 78 -6.28 -6.61 3.71
N VAL A 79 -5.38 -5.88 4.37
CA VAL A 79 -4.46 -4.91 3.77
C VAL A 79 -3.38 -5.61 2.93
N THR A 80 -2.89 -6.77 3.36
CA THR A 80 -1.84 -7.52 2.64
C THR A 80 -2.24 -7.91 1.21
N PRO A 81 -3.38 -8.57 0.96
CA PRO A 81 -3.87 -8.84 -0.39
C PRO A 81 -4.03 -7.57 -1.22
N MET A 82 -4.46 -6.46 -0.62
CA MET A 82 -4.62 -5.19 -1.32
C MET A 82 -3.27 -4.68 -1.87
N HIS A 83 -2.23 -4.51 -1.04
CA HIS A 83 -0.93 -4.03 -1.54
C HIS A 83 -0.27 -4.98 -2.54
N ILE A 84 -0.41 -6.29 -2.34
CA ILE A 84 0.10 -7.27 -3.31
C ILE A 84 -0.64 -7.09 -4.64
N SER A 85 -1.97 -6.97 -4.60
CA SER A 85 -2.78 -6.81 -5.81
C SER A 85 -2.46 -5.53 -6.58
N THR A 86 -2.29 -4.39 -5.89
CA THR A 86 -2.00 -3.10 -6.56
C THR A 86 -0.64 -3.13 -7.27
N ILE A 87 0.39 -3.68 -6.63
CA ILE A 87 1.72 -3.84 -7.24
C ILE A 87 1.67 -4.81 -8.43
N LEU A 88 0.95 -5.94 -8.30
CA LEU A 88 0.82 -6.91 -9.39
C LEU A 88 0.05 -6.34 -10.59
N VAL A 89 -1.01 -5.56 -10.35
CA VAL A 89 -1.75 -4.84 -11.40
C VAL A 89 -0.82 -3.87 -12.12
N MET A 90 -0.07 -3.05 -11.40
CA MET A 90 0.91 -2.15 -12.02
C MET A 90 1.94 -2.90 -12.85
N GLN A 91 2.48 -4.00 -12.33
CA GLN A 91 3.48 -4.81 -13.04
C GLN A 91 2.89 -5.45 -14.31
N TYR A 92 1.66 -5.95 -14.26
CA TYR A 92 0.96 -6.52 -15.42
C TYR A 92 0.78 -5.50 -16.55
N PHE A 93 0.27 -4.31 -16.23
CA PHE A 93 0.03 -3.25 -17.22
C PHE A 93 1.35 -2.62 -17.71
N ASN A 94 2.36 -2.52 -16.86
CA ASN A 94 3.70 -2.06 -17.25
C ASN A 94 4.35 -2.98 -18.31
N LYS A 95 4.20 -4.32 -18.17
CA LYS A 95 4.67 -5.29 -19.18
C LYS A 95 3.98 -5.14 -20.54
N LYS A 96 2.76 -4.61 -20.57
CA LYS A 96 1.99 -4.35 -21.79
C LYS A 96 2.23 -2.96 -22.39
N GLY A 97 3.13 -2.16 -21.81
CA GLY A 97 3.41 -0.79 -22.25
C GLY A 97 2.34 0.24 -21.88
N ILE A 98 1.27 -0.17 -21.20
CA ILE A 98 0.11 0.65 -20.81
C ILE A 98 0.15 0.95 -19.31
N TRP A 99 1.32 1.41 -18.83
CA TRP A 99 1.65 1.60 -17.43
C TRP A 99 0.68 2.52 -16.67
N TRP A 100 0.12 3.53 -17.34
CA TRP A 100 -0.82 4.49 -16.75
C TRP A 100 -2.14 3.84 -16.33
N LEU A 101 -2.63 2.84 -17.08
CA LEU A 101 -3.81 2.06 -16.68
C LEU A 101 -3.55 1.28 -15.40
N GLY A 102 -2.35 0.70 -15.26
CA GLY A 102 -1.96 -0.01 -14.04
C GLY A 102 -1.95 0.88 -12.81
N LEU A 103 -1.42 2.10 -12.93
CA LEU A 103 -1.42 3.10 -11.86
C LEU A 103 -2.84 3.55 -11.49
N ILE A 104 -3.67 3.89 -12.49
CA ILE A 104 -5.07 4.32 -12.25
C ILE A 104 -5.87 3.21 -11.55
N LEU A 105 -5.75 1.97 -12.01
CA LEU A 105 -6.45 0.84 -11.39
C LEU A 105 -5.97 0.57 -9.97
N ALA A 106 -4.67 0.67 -9.71
CA ALA A 106 -4.14 0.50 -8.37
C ALA A 106 -4.62 1.58 -7.40
N ILE A 107 -4.63 2.85 -7.82
CA ILE A 107 -5.20 3.97 -7.05
C ILE A 107 -6.67 3.71 -6.76
N LEU A 108 -7.43 3.23 -7.75
CA LEU A 108 -8.85 2.93 -7.58
C LEU A 108 -9.08 1.77 -6.60
N ILE A 109 -8.30 0.68 -6.69
CA ILE A 109 -8.38 -0.46 -5.78
C ILE A 109 -8.10 -0.01 -4.34
N HIS A 110 -7.02 0.75 -4.14
CA HIS A 110 -6.64 1.23 -2.82
C HIS A 110 -7.70 2.20 -2.26
N TYR A 111 -8.16 3.14 -3.07
CA TYR A 111 -9.25 4.05 -2.69
C TYR A 111 -10.50 3.27 -2.25
N LEU A 112 -10.98 2.33 -3.07
CA LEU A 112 -12.16 1.52 -2.75
C LEU A 112 -11.95 0.68 -1.49
N PHE A 113 -10.74 0.13 -1.29
CA PHE A 113 -10.41 -0.61 -0.08
C PHE A 113 -10.54 0.27 1.18
N ASN A 114 -10.06 1.52 1.11
CA ASN A 114 -10.19 2.49 2.20
C ASN A 114 -11.65 2.88 2.48
N GLN A 115 -12.53 2.83 1.47
CA GLN A 115 -13.97 3.07 1.64
C GLN A 115 -14.74 1.89 2.26
N ILE A 116 -14.29 0.64 2.05
CA ILE A 116 -15.04 -0.57 2.42
C ILE A 116 -15.01 -0.86 3.94
N GLY A 117 -14.37 -0.03 4.77
CA GLY A 117 -14.64 0.03 6.22
C GLY A 117 -14.22 -1.20 7.07
N LEU A 118 -13.82 -2.32 6.46
CA LEU A 118 -13.19 -3.46 7.15
C LEU A 118 -11.78 -3.14 7.66
N ALA A 119 -11.24 -2.00 7.24
CA ALA A 119 -10.01 -1.40 7.69
C ALA A 119 -10.39 -0.10 8.42
N GLY A 120 -11.01 -0.20 9.61
CA GLY A 120 -11.57 0.90 10.41
C GLY A 120 -10.91 2.25 10.17
N SER A 121 -11.48 3.02 9.25
CA SER A 121 -11.14 4.41 9.02
C SER A 121 -11.76 5.20 10.15
N GLU A 122 -10.93 5.79 10.98
CA GLU A 122 -11.24 7.14 11.45
C GLU A 122 -10.37 8.10 10.64
N PRO A 123 -10.90 9.27 10.28
CA PRO A 123 -11.93 9.45 9.28
C PRO A 123 -11.26 9.90 7.97
N VAL A 124 -12.00 9.89 6.86
CA VAL A 124 -11.79 10.95 5.87
C VAL A 124 -11.90 12.25 6.67
N MET A 125 -10.89 13.12 6.64
CA MET A 125 -10.90 14.42 7.33
C MET A 125 -12.30 15.01 7.52
#